data_AF-A0A931JZH6-F1
#
_entry.id   AF-A0A931JZH6-F1
#
_cell.length_a   1.000
_cell.length_b   1.000
_cell.length_c   1.000
_cell.angle_alpha   90.00
_cell.angle_beta   90.00
_cell.angle_gamma   90.00
#
_symmetry.space_group_name_H-M   'P 1'
#
loop_
_entity.id
_entity.type
_entity.pdbx_description
1 polymer ?
#
loop_
_entity_poly.entity_id
_entity_poly.type
_entity_poly.pdbx_seq_one_letter_code
_entity_poly.pdbx_strand_id
1 'polypeptide(L)'
;MRTCKHFSNNRFRTSLVLSAFALLPGLALAQPSQGMDPADKAKIDALKAANKGVLQPGPPGVQNTGKVTSEWSIVIATARGEGAQEAIQGAAEKVRTKGNLPGAYAEQRGDAWVVAYGHYPSFADSTAQHDLETIKNIEIDSAKPFAGAVLAPPITDHIAGGLPQYDLANLKAREGKRAAFTLQVGVYDPGDKPTDEDLKLVRETAEQAAAELRREGEQAYYYHGPRRSMVTIGAFSQDEVKLSRSGTPTLSPRIKELQKRFPLNLVNGKGLMVAPAKDESKGHLQPSFLVGVP
;
A
#
# COMPACT_ATOMS: atom_id res chain seq x y z
N MET A 1 -64.38 23.43 57.13
CA MET A 1 -64.95 22.10 57.46
C MET A 1 -64.05 21.03 56.86
N ARG A 2 -63.55 20.11 57.72
CA ARG A 2 -63.25 18.66 57.55
C ARG A 2 -63.28 18.10 56.09
N THR A 3 -62.36 17.26 55.58
CA THR A 3 -61.63 16.11 56.17
C THR A 3 -60.56 15.52 55.24
N CYS A 4 -59.61 14.79 55.85
CA CYS A 4 -58.52 13.95 55.32
C CYS A 4 -58.91 12.79 54.36
N LYS A 5 -57.91 12.26 53.62
CA LYS A 5 -57.55 10.81 53.56
C LYS A 5 -56.13 10.54 53.01
N HIS A 6 -55.53 9.47 53.54
CA HIS A 6 -54.16 8.93 53.42
C HIS A 6 -53.85 8.12 52.14
N PHE A 7 -52.56 7.97 51.79
CA PHE A 7 -51.73 6.71 51.75
C PHE A 7 -50.45 6.99 50.90
N SER A 8 -49.23 7.06 51.46
CA SER A 8 -48.25 6.02 51.90
C SER A 8 -47.47 5.28 50.81
N ASN A 9 -46.16 5.55 50.80
CA ASN A 9 -44.99 4.70 50.56
C ASN A 9 -44.85 3.86 49.27
N ASN A 10 -43.76 4.13 48.53
CA ASN A 10 -42.96 3.03 48.01
C ASN A 10 -41.45 3.33 48.14
N ARG A 11 -40.76 2.51 48.94
CA ARG A 11 -39.30 2.48 49.10
C ARG A 11 -38.75 1.47 48.09
N PHE A 12 -37.80 1.85 47.25
CA PHE A 12 -36.91 0.88 46.61
C PHE A 12 -35.49 1.01 47.17
N ARG A 13 -34.97 -0.16 47.53
CA ARG A 13 -33.76 -0.41 48.30
C ARG A 13 -32.51 -0.31 47.41
N THR A 14 -31.52 0.39 47.91
CA THR A 14 -30.11 0.26 47.54
C THR A 14 -29.59 -1.08 48.07
N SER A 15 -29.02 -1.91 47.20
CA SER A 15 -28.18 -3.04 47.62
C SER A 15 -26.81 -2.92 46.97
N LEU A 16 -25.84 -2.68 47.84
CA LEU A 16 -24.40 -2.78 47.64
C LEU A 16 -24.02 -4.26 47.74
N VAL A 17 -23.27 -4.80 46.79
CA VAL A 17 -22.60 -6.10 46.94
C VAL A 17 -21.11 -5.89 46.70
N LEU A 18 -20.34 -5.98 47.79
CA LEU A 18 -18.90 -6.24 47.77
C LEU A 18 -18.69 -7.69 47.31
N SER A 19 -17.76 -7.90 46.39
CA SER A 19 -17.08 -9.19 46.25
C SER A 19 -15.62 -8.95 45.94
N ALA A 20 -14.79 -9.35 46.89
CA ALA A 20 -13.34 -9.33 46.81
C ALA A 20 -12.89 -10.39 45.79
N PHE A 21 -12.07 -9.98 44.81
CA PHE A 21 -11.34 -10.90 43.95
C PHE A 21 -9.91 -11.06 44.46
N ALA A 22 -9.54 -12.32 44.67
CA ALA A 22 -8.25 -12.77 45.14
C ALA A 22 -7.14 -12.52 44.10
N LEU A 23 -5.96 -12.18 44.60
CA LEU A 23 -4.70 -12.19 43.87
C LEU A 23 -4.31 -13.63 43.46
N LEU A 24 -3.91 -13.81 42.20
CA LEU A 24 -3.08 -14.93 41.75
C LEU A 24 -1.83 -14.36 41.05
N PRO A 25 -0.62 -14.86 41.36
CA PRO A 25 0.58 -14.57 40.59
C PRO A 25 0.67 -15.58 39.44
N GLY A 26 0.70 -15.10 38.21
CA GLY A 26 0.87 -15.91 37.01
C GLY A 26 1.90 -15.29 36.08
N LEU A 27 3.16 -15.62 36.30
CA LEU A 27 4.26 -15.34 35.38
C LEU A 27 4.04 -16.23 34.14
N ALA A 28 3.42 -15.69 33.10
CA ALA A 28 3.25 -16.38 31.83
C ALA A 28 4.61 -16.37 31.09
N LEU A 29 5.27 -17.52 31.08
CA LEU A 29 6.37 -17.78 30.14
C LEU A 29 5.81 -17.66 28.71
N ALA A 30 6.38 -16.76 27.93
CA ALA A 30 6.12 -16.66 26.51
C ALA A 30 6.38 -18.02 25.86
N GLN A 31 5.32 -18.65 25.35
CA GLN A 31 5.46 -19.85 24.55
C GLN A 31 6.15 -19.49 23.22
N PRO A 32 7.11 -20.30 22.74
CA PRO A 32 7.69 -20.11 21.42
C PRO A 32 6.58 -20.14 20.38
N SER A 33 6.58 -19.15 19.49
CA SER A 33 5.64 -19.01 18.37
C SER A 33 5.45 -20.37 17.69
N GLN A 34 4.21 -20.86 17.64
CA GLN A 34 3.90 -22.09 16.92
C GLN A 34 4.41 -21.93 15.48
N GLY A 35 5.25 -22.87 15.06
CA GLY A 35 5.77 -22.91 13.71
C GLY A 35 4.64 -22.95 12.68
N MET A 36 4.88 -22.31 11.54
CA MET A 36 4.00 -22.30 10.37
C MET A 36 3.47 -23.70 10.03
N ASP A 37 2.17 -23.80 9.74
CA ASP A 37 1.52 -25.05 9.33
C ASP A 37 2.30 -25.71 8.17
N PRO A 38 2.60 -27.02 8.23
CA PRO A 38 3.25 -27.75 7.14
C PRO A 38 2.60 -27.56 5.77
N ALA A 39 1.27 -27.41 5.70
CA ALA A 39 0.55 -27.15 4.45
C ALA A 39 0.85 -25.75 3.88
N ASP A 40 0.92 -24.74 4.74
CA ASP A 40 1.30 -23.38 4.36
C ASP A 40 2.75 -23.32 3.90
N LYS A 41 3.64 -24.06 4.57
CA LYS A 41 5.05 -24.20 4.16
C LYS A 41 5.18 -24.83 2.77
N ALA A 42 4.49 -25.93 2.51
CA ALA A 42 4.53 -26.60 1.20
C ALA A 42 4.00 -25.69 0.07
N LYS A 43 2.95 -24.92 0.33
CA LYS A 43 2.42 -23.93 -0.62
C LYS A 43 3.42 -22.80 -0.89
N ILE A 44 4.07 -22.28 0.16
CA ILE A 44 5.11 -21.25 0.05
C ILE A 44 6.30 -21.76 -0.75
N ASP A 45 6.73 -23.00 -0.53
CA ASP A 45 7.84 -23.61 -1.27
C ASP A 45 7.49 -23.83 -2.75
N ALA A 46 6.26 -24.24 -3.06
CA ALA A 46 5.76 -24.34 -4.43
C ALA A 46 5.72 -22.98 -5.15
N LEU A 47 5.28 -21.91 -4.46
CA LEU A 47 5.26 -20.55 -4.99
C LEU A 47 6.67 -20.00 -5.23
N LYS A 48 7.61 -20.26 -4.31
CA LYS A 48 9.02 -19.91 -4.49
C LYS A 48 9.64 -20.67 -5.67
N ALA A 49 9.29 -21.94 -5.84
CA ALA A 49 9.75 -22.75 -6.96
C ALA A 49 9.21 -22.24 -8.30
N ALA A 50 7.93 -21.84 -8.37
CA ALA A 50 7.32 -21.25 -9.55
C ALA A 50 8.00 -19.93 -9.99
N ASN A 51 8.53 -19.18 -9.02
CA ASN A 51 9.24 -17.92 -9.25
C ASN A 51 10.77 -18.06 -9.37
N LYS A 52 11.31 -19.29 -9.27
CA LYS A 52 12.75 -19.52 -9.27
C LYS A 52 13.34 -19.18 -10.64
N GLY A 53 14.24 -18.20 -10.69
CA GLY A 53 14.90 -17.75 -11.91
C GLY A 53 14.21 -16.60 -12.64
N VAL A 54 13.02 -16.17 -12.19
CA VAL A 54 12.26 -15.06 -12.80
C VAL A 54 12.99 -13.73 -12.66
N LEU A 55 13.64 -13.50 -11.52
CA LEU A 55 14.44 -12.29 -11.27
C LEU A 55 15.78 -12.70 -10.68
N GLN A 56 16.83 -12.05 -11.15
CA GLN A 56 18.17 -12.23 -10.61
C GLN A 56 18.21 -11.75 -9.15
N PRO A 57 18.98 -12.42 -8.26
CA PRO A 57 19.22 -11.93 -6.91
C PRO A 57 19.78 -10.51 -6.96
N GLY A 58 19.35 -9.66 -6.03
CA GLY A 58 19.96 -8.34 -5.87
C GLY A 58 21.46 -8.45 -5.49
N PRO A 59 22.18 -7.32 -5.54
CA PRO A 59 23.60 -7.28 -5.26
C PRO A 59 23.99 -7.87 -3.89
N PRO A 60 25.16 -8.52 -3.77
CA PRO A 60 25.67 -8.97 -2.49
C PRO A 60 25.89 -7.77 -1.56
N GLY A 61 25.34 -7.82 -0.34
CA GLY A 61 25.44 -6.75 0.66
C GLY A 61 24.14 -6.00 0.93
N VAL A 62 23.14 -6.12 0.05
CA VAL A 62 21.82 -5.51 0.23
C VAL A 62 20.96 -6.40 1.13
N GLN A 63 20.73 -5.98 2.37
CA GLN A 63 19.84 -6.68 3.29
C GLN A 63 18.38 -6.35 2.96
N ASN A 64 17.54 -7.39 2.83
CA ASN A 64 16.08 -7.22 2.77
C ASN A 64 15.58 -6.82 4.18
N THR A 65 15.53 -5.52 4.47
CA THR A 65 14.95 -5.00 5.71
C THR A 65 13.42 -4.92 5.68
N GLY A 66 12.78 -5.37 4.59
CA GLY A 66 11.40 -5.84 4.61
C GLY A 66 10.38 -4.78 5.07
N LYS A 67 10.45 -3.56 4.54
CA LYS A 67 9.31 -2.64 4.54
C LYS A 67 9.20 -1.96 3.18
N VAL A 68 8.29 -2.47 2.34
CA VAL A 68 7.99 -1.86 1.03
C VAL A 68 7.21 -0.58 1.29
N THR A 69 7.86 0.58 1.15
CA THR A 69 7.23 1.90 1.14
C THR A 69 7.01 2.34 -0.31
N SER A 70 6.07 1.71 -1.00
CA SER A 70 5.45 2.28 -2.21
C SER A 70 4.12 2.87 -1.77
N GLU A 71 4.16 4.08 -1.20
CA GLU A 71 3.04 4.56 -0.40
C GLU A 71 2.15 5.44 -1.26
N TRP A 72 1.12 4.81 -1.86
CA TRP A 72 -0.07 5.53 -2.28
C TRP A 72 -0.55 6.39 -1.12
N SER A 73 -1.10 7.55 -1.41
CA SER A 73 -1.70 8.40 -0.38
C SER A 73 -2.91 9.13 -0.90
N ILE A 74 -3.75 9.61 0.01
CA ILE A 74 -4.97 10.34 -0.34
C ILE A 74 -4.59 11.81 -0.47
N VAL A 75 -4.69 12.35 -1.68
CA VAL A 75 -4.49 13.77 -1.96
C VAL A 75 -5.80 14.51 -1.68
N ILE A 76 -5.75 15.46 -0.76
CA ILE A 76 -6.89 16.26 -0.27
C ILE A 76 -6.95 17.61 -0.99
N ALA A 77 -5.79 18.26 -1.18
CA ALA A 77 -5.68 19.56 -1.83
C ALA A 77 -4.37 19.66 -2.63
N THR A 78 -4.32 20.56 -3.60
CA THR A 78 -3.15 20.79 -4.46
C THR A 78 -3.01 22.28 -4.76
N ALA A 79 -1.79 22.79 -4.77
CA ALA A 79 -1.44 24.14 -5.19
C ALA A 79 -0.21 24.11 -6.11
N ARG A 80 -0.10 25.11 -6.98
CA ARG A 80 1.04 25.32 -7.88
C ARG A 80 1.42 26.80 -7.92
N GLY A 81 2.65 27.07 -8.33
CA GLY A 81 3.16 28.43 -8.49
C GLY A 81 3.77 29.00 -7.21
N GLU A 82 4.07 30.30 -7.27
CA GLU A 82 4.68 31.03 -6.16
C GLU A 82 3.76 31.01 -4.93
N GLY A 83 4.31 30.75 -3.74
CA GLY A 83 3.55 30.63 -2.49
C GLY A 83 2.81 29.29 -2.31
N ALA A 84 2.84 28.37 -3.28
CA ALA A 84 2.14 27.07 -3.18
C ALA A 84 2.55 26.26 -1.94
N GLN A 85 3.84 26.29 -1.59
CA GLN A 85 4.37 25.61 -0.41
C GLN A 85 3.72 26.12 0.88
N GLU A 86 3.74 27.44 1.10
CA GLU A 86 3.16 28.07 2.30
C GLU A 86 1.65 27.84 2.36
N ALA A 87 0.96 28.00 1.23
CA ALA A 87 -0.47 27.76 1.13
C ALA A 87 -0.84 26.32 1.53
N ILE A 88 -0.07 25.33 1.06
CA ILE A 88 -0.31 23.91 1.35
C ILE A 88 0.09 23.54 2.78
N GLN A 89 1.16 24.12 3.33
CA GLN A 89 1.50 23.95 4.74
C GLN A 89 0.38 24.48 5.66
N GLY A 90 -0.13 25.68 5.37
CA GLY A 90 -1.27 26.25 6.10
C GLY A 90 -2.56 25.44 5.91
N ALA A 91 -2.79 24.87 4.72
CA ALA A 91 -3.91 23.99 4.46
C ALA A 91 -3.80 22.66 5.22
N ALA A 92 -2.60 22.05 5.26
CA ALA A 92 -2.36 20.82 6.02
C ALA A 92 -2.68 21.02 7.51
N GLU A 93 -2.30 22.14 8.10
CA GLU A 93 -2.60 22.44 9.50
C GLU A 93 -4.11 22.59 9.76
N LYS A 94 -4.84 23.24 8.84
CA LYS A 94 -6.30 23.32 8.91
C LYS A 94 -6.95 21.95 8.78
N VAL A 95 -6.44 21.08 7.90
CA VAL A 95 -6.94 19.71 7.73
C VAL A 95 -6.70 18.88 9.00
N ARG A 96 -5.54 19.02 9.65
CA ARG A 96 -5.26 18.35 10.93
C ARG A 96 -6.20 18.78 12.03
N THR A 97 -6.40 20.09 12.17
CA THR A 97 -7.14 20.67 13.29
C THR A 97 -8.65 20.67 13.05
N LYS A 98 -9.12 21.34 11.99
CA LYS A 98 -10.55 21.48 11.68
C LYS A 98 -11.13 20.24 11.01
N GLY A 99 -10.32 19.55 10.20
CA GLY A 99 -10.71 18.30 9.54
C GLY A 99 -10.59 17.07 10.44
N ASN A 100 -10.01 17.20 11.64
CA ASN A 100 -9.72 16.08 12.55
C ASN A 100 -8.93 14.94 11.88
N LEU A 101 -7.99 15.31 10.99
CA LEU A 101 -7.10 14.38 10.28
C LEU A 101 -5.65 14.62 10.72
N PRO A 102 -5.26 14.24 11.95
CA PRO A 102 -3.93 14.56 12.49
C PRO A 102 -2.77 13.99 11.67
N GLY A 103 -3.02 12.93 10.90
CA GLY A 103 -2.05 12.33 9.98
C GLY A 103 -1.89 13.04 8.64
N ALA A 104 -2.56 14.18 8.39
CA ALA A 104 -2.38 14.91 7.14
C ALA A 104 -1.00 15.60 7.09
N TYR A 105 -0.39 15.68 5.90
CA TYR A 105 0.93 16.28 5.71
C TYR A 105 1.02 17.04 4.39
N ALA A 106 1.95 17.99 4.33
CA ALA A 106 2.30 18.68 3.10
C ALA A 106 3.44 17.91 2.41
N GLU A 107 3.31 17.70 1.10
CA GLU A 107 4.30 16.99 0.29
C GLU A 107 4.49 17.72 -1.04
N GLN A 108 5.72 17.80 -1.53
CA GLN A 108 5.99 18.25 -2.89
C GLN A 108 5.83 17.08 -3.86
N ARG A 109 5.13 17.35 -4.96
CA ARG A 109 4.76 16.41 -6.00
C ARG A 109 5.03 17.06 -7.36
N GLY A 110 6.26 16.90 -7.86
CA GLY A 110 6.72 17.52 -9.09
C GLY A 110 6.73 19.06 -8.95
N ASP A 111 5.96 19.73 -9.80
CA ASP A 111 5.77 21.19 -9.78
C ASP A 111 4.69 21.67 -8.79
N ALA A 112 4.00 20.73 -8.13
CA ALA A 112 2.88 21.02 -7.25
C ALA A 112 3.23 20.71 -5.79
N TRP A 113 2.52 21.38 -4.88
CA TRP A 113 2.46 21.02 -3.47
C TRP A 113 1.09 20.45 -3.17
N VAL A 114 1.03 19.38 -2.36
CA VAL A 114 -0.23 18.73 -1.99
C VAL A 114 -0.39 18.60 -0.48
N VAL A 115 -1.64 18.62 -0.03
CA VAL A 115 -2.01 18.05 1.27
C VAL A 115 -2.34 16.59 1.03
N ALA A 116 -1.58 15.68 1.64
CA ALA A 116 -1.77 14.24 1.55
C ALA A 116 -2.14 13.64 2.91
N TYR A 117 -2.73 12.45 2.90
CA TYR A 117 -3.06 11.67 4.09
C TYR A 117 -2.77 10.19 3.86
N GLY A 118 -2.22 9.55 4.89
CA GLY A 118 -1.96 8.12 4.90
C GLY A 118 -0.82 7.70 3.97
N HIS A 119 -0.50 6.41 4.09
CA HIS A 119 0.57 5.74 3.38
C HIS A 119 0.13 4.29 3.15
N TYR A 120 -0.19 3.96 1.91
CA TYR A 120 -0.89 2.73 1.56
C TYR A 120 -0.10 1.92 0.53
N PRO A 121 -0.06 0.59 0.63
CA PRO A 121 0.76 -0.25 -0.24
C PRO A 121 0.27 -0.28 -1.69
N SER A 122 -1.02 -0.04 -1.93
CA SER A 122 -1.62 -0.09 -3.27
C SER A 122 -2.91 0.71 -3.35
N PHE A 123 -3.39 0.95 -4.58
CA PHE A 123 -4.72 1.48 -4.82
C PHE A 123 -5.85 0.60 -4.24
N ALA A 124 -5.67 -0.73 -4.27
CA ALA A 124 -6.68 -1.70 -3.85
C ALA A 124 -6.66 -1.98 -2.34
N ASP A 125 -5.83 -1.29 -1.58
CA ASP A 125 -5.75 -1.46 -0.14
C ASP A 125 -7.08 -1.09 0.52
N SER A 126 -7.64 -2.00 1.32
CA SER A 126 -8.96 -1.81 1.94
C SER A 126 -8.96 -0.65 2.94
N THR A 127 -7.83 -0.41 3.61
CA THR A 127 -7.68 0.72 4.54
C THR A 127 -7.66 2.03 3.76
N ALA A 128 -6.93 2.09 2.64
CA ALA A 128 -6.90 3.25 1.75
C ALA A 128 -8.29 3.62 1.22
N GLN A 129 -9.08 2.62 0.81
CA GLN A 129 -10.44 2.84 0.31
C GLN A 129 -11.38 3.33 1.41
N HIS A 130 -11.30 2.73 2.60
CA HIS A 130 -12.08 3.14 3.77
C HIS A 130 -11.74 4.57 4.21
N ASP A 131 -10.46 4.90 4.30
CA ASP A 131 -10.00 6.23 4.69
C ASP A 131 -10.38 7.28 3.65
N LEU A 132 -10.29 6.95 2.36
CA LEU A 132 -10.75 7.83 1.27
C LEU A 132 -12.24 8.13 1.39
N GLU A 133 -13.07 7.12 1.62
CA GLU A 133 -14.51 7.31 1.81
C GLU A 133 -14.82 8.13 3.07
N THR A 134 -14.09 7.87 4.16
CA THR A 134 -14.21 8.62 5.41
C THR A 134 -13.89 10.09 5.19
N ILE A 135 -12.73 10.38 4.59
CA ILE A 135 -12.26 11.75 4.33
C ILE A 135 -13.25 12.51 3.44
N LYS A 136 -13.75 11.89 2.37
CA LYS A 136 -14.72 12.50 1.46
C LYS A 136 -16.04 12.88 2.13
N ASN A 137 -16.38 12.22 3.23
CA ASN A 137 -17.62 12.43 3.97
C ASN A 137 -17.50 13.33 5.20
N ILE A 138 -16.31 13.86 5.52
CA ILE A 138 -16.14 14.80 6.62
C ILE A 138 -16.94 16.07 6.34
N GLU A 139 -17.78 16.46 7.32
CA GLU A 139 -18.56 17.68 7.28
C GLU A 139 -17.96 18.74 8.20
N ILE A 140 -17.74 19.93 7.66
CA ILE A 140 -17.29 21.13 8.38
C ILE A 140 -18.26 22.24 8.02
N ASP A 141 -18.92 22.82 9.02
CA ASP A 141 -19.91 23.90 8.83
C ASP A 141 -21.00 23.54 7.79
N SER A 142 -21.48 22.29 7.81
CA SER A 142 -22.47 21.72 6.87
C SER A 142 -22.00 21.58 5.41
N ALA A 143 -20.69 21.70 5.14
CA ALA A 143 -20.09 21.45 3.84
C ALA A 143 -19.16 20.23 3.87
N LYS A 144 -18.94 19.58 2.73
CA LYS A 144 -17.97 18.49 2.55
C LYS A 144 -16.72 18.99 1.82
N PRO A 145 -15.80 19.70 2.50
CA PRO A 145 -14.66 20.36 1.84
C PRO A 145 -13.69 19.38 1.18
N PHE A 146 -13.70 18.11 1.58
CA PHE A 146 -12.79 17.08 1.06
C PHE A 146 -13.47 16.09 0.10
N ALA A 147 -14.67 16.39 -0.40
CA ALA A 147 -15.37 15.53 -1.35
C ALA A 147 -14.56 15.26 -2.64
N GLY A 148 -13.62 16.14 -2.97
CA GLY A 148 -12.69 15.99 -4.10
C GLY A 148 -11.44 15.14 -3.83
N ALA A 149 -11.28 14.57 -2.63
CA ALA A 149 -10.09 13.78 -2.31
C ALA A 149 -9.95 12.55 -3.23
N VAL A 150 -8.72 12.21 -3.58
CA VAL A 150 -8.39 11.09 -4.48
C VAL A 150 -7.22 10.28 -3.96
N LEU A 151 -7.24 8.96 -4.17
CA LEU A 151 -6.09 8.11 -3.91
C LEU A 151 -5.10 8.24 -5.08
N ALA A 152 -3.88 8.68 -4.79
CA ALA A 152 -2.86 8.97 -5.78
C ALA A 152 -1.58 8.15 -5.53
N PRO A 153 -0.90 7.70 -6.60
CA PRO A 153 0.39 7.04 -6.47
C PRO A 153 1.45 8.06 -5.99
N PRO A 154 2.59 7.58 -5.45
CA PRO A 154 3.71 8.46 -5.10
C PRO A 154 4.27 9.15 -6.35
N ILE A 155 4.67 10.42 -6.22
CA ILE A 155 5.43 11.06 -7.30
C ILE A 155 6.84 10.49 -7.28
N THR A 156 7.24 10.10 -8.46
CA THR A 156 8.49 9.41 -8.69
C THR A 156 9.19 10.31 -9.69
N ASP A 157 10.20 11.04 -9.22
CA ASP A 157 11.14 11.71 -10.11
C ASP A 157 11.68 10.61 -11.02
N HIS A 158 11.22 10.62 -12.26
CA HIS A 158 11.57 9.59 -13.22
C HIS A 158 13.06 9.75 -13.55
N ILE A 159 13.83 8.74 -13.17
CA ILE A 159 15.24 8.68 -13.52
C ILE A 159 15.32 7.84 -14.78
N ALA A 160 15.67 8.47 -15.90
CA ALA A 160 15.81 7.77 -17.17
C ALA A 160 16.87 6.65 -17.06
N GLY A 161 16.47 5.43 -17.44
CA GLY A 161 17.38 4.29 -17.55
C GLY A 161 18.09 4.21 -18.91
N GLY A 162 18.97 3.22 -19.07
CA GLY A 162 19.75 2.98 -20.30
C GLY A 162 18.94 2.43 -21.48
N LEU A 163 17.76 1.84 -21.22
CA LEU A 163 16.88 1.22 -22.22
C LEU A 163 15.49 1.90 -22.27
N PRO A 164 15.35 3.12 -22.82
CA PRO A 164 14.13 3.92 -22.75
C PRO A 164 12.88 3.26 -23.37
N GLN A 165 13.07 2.33 -24.30
CA GLN A 165 11.98 1.53 -24.89
C GLN A 165 11.36 0.54 -23.91
N TYR A 166 12.07 0.18 -22.84
CA TYR A 166 11.64 -0.75 -21.78
C TYR A 166 11.19 -0.04 -20.51
N ASP A 167 11.41 1.28 -20.46
CA ASP A 167 10.95 2.15 -19.39
C ASP A 167 9.42 2.24 -19.37
N LEU A 168 8.85 2.00 -18.20
CA LEU A 168 7.42 2.05 -17.95
C LEU A 168 6.89 3.50 -18.04
N ALA A 169 7.69 4.52 -17.71
CA ALA A 169 7.26 5.92 -17.82
C ALA A 169 6.92 6.32 -19.26
N ASN A 170 7.60 5.71 -20.22
CA ASN A 170 7.37 5.95 -21.64
C ASN A 170 6.20 5.12 -22.20
N LEU A 171 5.66 4.16 -21.44
CA LEU A 171 4.69 3.21 -21.94
C LEU A 171 3.37 3.89 -22.34
N LYS A 172 2.88 4.82 -21.52
CA LYS A 172 1.60 5.50 -21.75
C LYS A 172 1.64 6.37 -23.00
N ALA A 173 2.77 7.01 -23.28
CA ALA A 173 2.97 7.77 -24.51
C ALA A 173 2.93 6.87 -25.76
N ARG A 174 3.42 5.62 -25.66
CA ARG A 174 3.44 4.65 -26.77
C ARG A 174 2.09 3.96 -26.99
N GLU A 175 1.43 3.53 -25.92
CA GLU A 175 0.27 2.63 -25.98
C GLU A 175 -1.07 3.34 -25.68
N GLY A 176 -1.03 4.57 -25.18
CA GLY A 176 -2.22 5.36 -24.84
C GLY A 176 -3.12 4.66 -23.83
N LYS A 177 -4.42 4.60 -24.13
CA LYS A 177 -5.44 3.99 -23.24
C LYS A 177 -5.27 2.48 -23.03
N ARG A 178 -4.41 1.82 -23.83
CA ARG A 178 -4.11 0.39 -23.69
C ARG A 178 -3.12 0.09 -22.55
N ALA A 179 -2.53 1.11 -21.94
CA ALA A 179 -1.59 0.99 -20.83
C ALA A 179 -2.07 1.79 -19.61
N ALA A 180 -3.16 1.35 -19.01
CA ALA A 180 -3.64 1.89 -17.73
C ALA A 180 -2.98 1.17 -16.54
N PHE A 181 -2.77 -0.15 -16.65
CA PHE A 181 -2.20 -0.99 -15.61
C PHE A 181 -1.08 -1.90 -16.13
N THR A 182 -0.24 -2.37 -15.23
CA THR A 182 0.78 -3.41 -15.46
C THR A 182 0.88 -4.31 -14.21
N LEU A 183 1.34 -5.56 -14.36
CA LEU A 183 1.50 -6.48 -13.23
C LEU A 183 2.90 -6.32 -12.64
N GLN A 184 3.02 -5.90 -11.38
CA GLN A 184 4.30 -5.86 -10.70
C GLN A 184 4.73 -7.26 -10.25
N VAL A 185 5.94 -7.66 -10.67
CA VAL A 185 6.51 -8.99 -10.41
C VAL A 185 7.80 -8.93 -9.59
N GLY A 186 8.42 -7.76 -9.50
CA GLY A 186 9.44 -7.54 -8.48
C GLY A 186 9.89 -6.11 -8.28
N VAL A 187 10.73 -5.98 -7.26
CA VAL A 187 11.31 -4.75 -6.77
C VAL A 187 12.78 -5.00 -6.46
N TYR A 188 13.63 -4.11 -6.93
CA TYR A 188 15.01 -4.00 -6.51
C TYR A 188 15.11 -2.83 -5.52
N ASP A 189 15.45 -3.15 -4.28
CA ASP A 189 15.47 -2.22 -3.16
C ASP A 189 16.88 -2.25 -2.52
N PRO A 190 17.63 -1.15 -2.53
CA PRO A 190 18.98 -1.10 -1.97
C PRO A 190 19.00 -1.00 -0.44
N GLY A 191 17.84 -0.89 0.22
CA GLY A 191 17.71 -0.80 1.67
C GLY A 191 17.61 0.62 2.23
N ASP A 192 17.82 0.76 3.54
CA ASP A 192 17.47 1.98 4.29
C ASP A 192 18.42 3.16 4.08
N LYS A 193 19.68 2.91 3.74
CA LYS A 193 20.71 3.95 3.55
C LYS A 193 21.55 3.68 2.30
N PRO A 194 20.94 3.76 1.11
CA PRO A 194 21.63 3.42 -0.12
C PRO A 194 22.65 4.51 -0.49
N THR A 195 23.80 4.08 -0.97
CA THR A 195 24.76 4.94 -1.67
C THR A 195 24.28 5.19 -3.10
N ASP A 196 24.90 6.16 -3.79
CA ASP A 196 24.60 6.41 -5.21
C ASP A 196 25.00 5.20 -6.07
N GLU A 197 26.06 4.49 -5.69
CA GLU A 197 26.49 3.24 -6.30
C GLU A 197 25.43 2.14 -6.13
N ASP A 198 24.83 2.01 -4.94
CA ASP A 198 23.76 1.04 -4.70
C ASP A 198 22.53 1.35 -5.56
N LEU A 199 22.15 2.63 -5.66
CA LEU A 199 21.03 3.08 -6.49
C LEU A 199 21.30 2.79 -7.96
N LYS A 200 22.50 3.08 -8.46
CA LYS A 200 22.90 2.78 -9.83
C LYS A 200 22.81 1.29 -10.11
N LEU A 201 23.34 0.46 -9.21
CA LEU A 201 23.34 -0.98 -9.37
C LEU A 201 21.93 -1.58 -9.34
N VAL A 202 21.05 -1.07 -8.47
CA VAL A 202 19.63 -1.45 -8.43
C VAL A 202 18.91 -1.08 -9.72
N ARG A 203 19.23 0.07 -10.33
CA ARG A 203 18.66 0.48 -11.62
C ARG A 203 19.13 -0.45 -12.73
N GLU A 204 20.43 -0.67 -12.86
CA GLU A 204 21.02 -1.58 -13.86
C GLU A 204 20.46 -3.00 -13.74
N THR A 205 20.30 -3.51 -12.52
CA THR A 205 19.75 -4.86 -12.27
C THR A 205 18.29 -4.95 -12.70
N ALA A 206 17.48 -3.91 -12.44
CA ALA A 206 16.08 -3.88 -12.87
C ALA A 206 15.95 -3.79 -14.39
N GLU A 207 16.79 -3.01 -15.06
CA GLU A 207 16.84 -2.94 -16.53
C GLU A 207 17.21 -4.29 -17.13
N GLN A 208 18.23 -4.96 -16.58
CA GLN A 208 18.67 -6.27 -17.04
C GLN A 208 17.57 -7.33 -16.85
N ALA A 209 16.89 -7.32 -15.71
CA ALA A 209 15.79 -8.25 -15.44
C ALA A 209 14.60 -8.04 -16.41
N ALA A 210 14.23 -6.80 -16.68
CA ALA A 210 13.20 -6.49 -17.68
C ALA A 210 13.64 -6.90 -19.09
N ALA A 211 14.92 -6.75 -19.45
CA ALA A 211 15.47 -7.20 -20.73
C ALA A 211 15.48 -8.74 -20.84
N GLU A 212 15.79 -9.44 -19.75
CA GLU A 212 15.77 -10.90 -19.69
C GLU A 212 14.37 -11.49 -19.89
N LEU A 213 13.38 -10.99 -19.13
CA LEU A 213 11.98 -11.37 -19.31
C LEU A 213 11.50 -11.12 -20.75
N ARG A 214 11.96 -10.04 -21.39
CA ARG A 214 11.68 -9.79 -22.81
C ARG A 214 12.30 -10.82 -23.75
N ARG A 215 13.52 -11.29 -23.47
CA ARG A 215 14.13 -12.39 -24.24
C ARG A 215 13.35 -13.69 -24.09
N GLU A 216 12.70 -13.89 -22.94
CA GLU A 216 11.81 -15.02 -22.68
C GLU A 216 10.42 -14.87 -23.33
N GLY A 217 10.16 -13.75 -24.01
CA GLY A 217 8.90 -13.48 -24.71
C GLY A 217 7.87 -12.71 -23.90
N GLU A 218 8.22 -12.22 -22.72
CA GLU A 218 7.32 -11.41 -21.90
C GLU A 218 7.32 -9.94 -22.31
N GLN A 219 6.16 -9.30 -22.15
CA GLN A 219 6.03 -7.85 -22.27
C GLN A 219 6.46 -7.17 -20.97
N ALA A 220 7.73 -7.28 -20.57
CA ALA A 220 8.22 -6.73 -19.31
C ALA A 220 8.52 -5.23 -19.38
N TYR A 221 8.67 -4.53 -18.26
CA TYR A 221 9.11 -3.14 -18.18
C TYR A 221 9.85 -2.90 -16.88
N TYR A 222 10.78 -1.96 -16.86
CA TYR A 222 11.35 -1.44 -15.62
C TYR A 222 10.79 -0.06 -15.31
N TYR A 223 10.83 0.32 -14.04
CA TYR A 223 10.54 1.66 -13.58
C TYR A 223 11.49 2.07 -12.47
N HIS A 224 12.09 3.24 -12.55
CA HIS A 224 12.96 3.77 -11.50
C HIS A 224 12.19 4.79 -10.66
N GLY A 225 11.99 4.46 -9.38
CA GLY A 225 11.61 5.44 -8.38
C GLY A 225 12.85 6.05 -7.70
N PRO A 226 12.67 7.04 -6.81
CA PRO A 226 13.77 7.70 -6.13
C PRO A 226 14.68 6.75 -5.35
N ARG A 227 14.10 5.72 -4.71
CA ARG A 227 14.82 4.79 -3.82
C ARG A 227 14.86 3.34 -4.27
N ARG A 228 14.00 2.93 -5.21
CA ARG A 228 13.82 1.53 -5.61
C ARG A 228 13.49 1.45 -7.09
N SER A 229 13.79 0.32 -7.71
CA SER A 229 13.40 0.03 -9.08
C SER A 229 12.36 -1.09 -9.09
N MET A 230 11.39 -1.03 -9.99
CA MET A 230 10.33 -2.03 -10.13
C MET A 230 10.46 -2.72 -11.47
N VAL A 231 10.09 -4.00 -11.52
CA VAL A 231 9.93 -4.78 -12.75
C VAL A 231 8.47 -5.20 -12.84
N THR A 232 7.88 -4.92 -13.99
CA THR A 232 6.46 -5.18 -14.26
C THR A 232 6.28 -5.95 -15.57
N ILE A 233 5.15 -6.61 -15.77
CA ILE A 233 4.82 -7.37 -16.97
C ILE A 233 3.41 -7.02 -17.46
N GLY A 234 3.32 -6.79 -18.76
CA GLY A 234 2.08 -6.50 -19.48
C GLY A 234 1.74 -5.02 -19.53
N ALA A 235 0.84 -4.70 -20.46
CA ALA A 235 0.15 -3.42 -20.52
C ALA A 235 -1.33 -3.75 -20.65
N PHE A 236 -2.14 -3.25 -19.72
CA PHE A 236 -3.56 -3.55 -19.64
C PHE A 236 -4.38 -2.27 -19.64
N SER A 237 -5.48 -2.28 -20.36
CA SER A 237 -6.44 -1.18 -20.35
C SER A 237 -7.37 -1.24 -19.15
N GLN A 238 -8.13 -0.17 -18.94
CA GLN A 238 -9.04 -0.07 -17.81
C GLN A 238 -10.21 -1.07 -17.87
N ASP A 239 -10.64 -1.47 -19.07
CA ASP A 239 -11.69 -2.48 -19.27
C ASP A 239 -11.25 -3.91 -18.95
N GLU A 240 -9.94 -4.16 -18.83
CA GLU A 240 -9.41 -5.44 -18.34
C GLU A 240 -9.45 -5.57 -16.81
N VAL A 241 -9.69 -4.46 -16.10
CA VAL A 241 -9.76 -4.38 -14.64
C VAL A 241 -11.09 -3.75 -14.25
N LYS A 242 -12.13 -4.57 -14.14
CA LYS A 242 -13.49 -4.09 -13.82
C LYS A 242 -13.76 -4.21 -12.33
N LEU A 243 -13.99 -3.10 -11.64
CA LEU A 243 -14.45 -3.14 -10.26
C LEU A 243 -15.88 -3.69 -10.23
N SER A 244 -16.10 -4.77 -9.49
CA SER A 244 -17.45 -5.26 -9.20
C SER A 244 -18.15 -4.32 -8.21
N ARG A 245 -19.47 -4.48 -8.08
CA ARG A 245 -20.27 -3.80 -7.04
C ARG A 245 -19.80 -4.12 -5.61
N SER A 246 -19.09 -5.23 -5.41
CA SER A 246 -18.53 -5.63 -4.10
C SER A 246 -17.13 -5.06 -3.85
N GLY A 247 -16.61 -4.19 -4.73
CA GLY A 247 -15.27 -3.64 -4.64
C GLY A 247 -14.15 -4.61 -5.08
N THR A 248 -14.50 -5.85 -5.48
CA THR A 248 -13.52 -6.84 -5.94
C THR A 248 -13.21 -6.63 -7.42
N PRO A 249 -11.94 -6.41 -7.81
CA PRO A 249 -11.59 -6.28 -9.21
C PRO A 249 -11.77 -7.61 -9.95
N THR A 250 -12.58 -7.60 -10.99
CA THR A 250 -12.70 -8.67 -11.98
C THR A 250 -11.60 -8.47 -13.02
N LEU A 251 -10.65 -9.41 -13.04
CA LEU A 251 -9.48 -9.38 -13.91
C LEU A 251 -9.73 -10.15 -15.21
N SER A 252 -9.18 -9.66 -16.32
CA SER A 252 -9.18 -10.36 -17.60
C SER A 252 -8.46 -11.72 -17.51
N PRO A 253 -8.80 -12.71 -18.38
CA PRO A 253 -8.12 -14.00 -18.40
C PRO A 253 -6.60 -13.88 -18.58
N ARG A 254 -6.15 -12.91 -19.38
CA ARG A 254 -4.72 -12.65 -19.62
C ARG A 254 -3.99 -12.23 -18.35
N ILE A 255 -4.58 -11.34 -17.54
CA ILE A 255 -4.01 -10.92 -16.25
C ILE A 255 -3.94 -12.12 -15.30
N LYS A 256 -4.98 -12.94 -15.22
CA LYS A 256 -5.01 -14.14 -14.37
C LYS A 256 -3.94 -15.16 -14.76
N GLU A 257 -3.75 -15.38 -16.06
CA GLU A 257 -2.69 -16.28 -16.55
C GLU A 257 -1.29 -15.73 -16.19
N LEU A 258 -1.09 -14.41 -16.32
CA LEU A 258 0.16 -13.79 -15.87
C LEU A 258 0.37 -13.93 -14.36
N GLN A 259 -0.65 -13.73 -13.53
CA GLN A 259 -0.55 -13.98 -12.09
C GLN A 259 -0.28 -15.44 -11.75
N LYS A 260 -0.72 -16.39 -12.59
CA LYS A 260 -0.41 -17.82 -12.40
C LYS A 260 1.06 -18.13 -12.73
N ARG A 261 1.61 -17.49 -13.76
CA ARG A 261 3.02 -17.65 -14.18
C ARG A 261 4.00 -16.88 -13.29
N PHE A 262 3.57 -15.72 -12.81
CA PHE A 262 4.33 -14.84 -11.92
C PHE A 262 3.51 -14.59 -10.64
N PRO A 263 3.40 -15.60 -9.75
CA PRO A 263 2.54 -15.50 -8.57
C PRO A 263 3.01 -14.54 -7.50
N LEU A 264 4.31 -14.25 -7.40
CA LEU A 264 4.86 -13.43 -6.30
C LEU A 264 5.55 -12.17 -6.80
N ASN A 265 5.40 -11.09 -6.01
CA ASN A 265 6.25 -9.92 -6.12
C ASN A 265 7.56 -10.17 -5.36
N LEU A 266 8.66 -10.34 -6.09
CA LEU A 266 9.96 -10.63 -5.50
C LEU A 266 10.70 -9.35 -5.14
N VAL A 267 11.31 -9.29 -3.96
CA VAL A 267 12.22 -8.20 -3.55
C VAL A 267 13.65 -8.72 -3.62
N ASN A 268 14.45 -8.14 -4.52
CA ASN A 268 15.83 -8.55 -4.80
C ASN A 268 15.94 -10.05 -5.13
N GLY A 269 14.99 -10.59 -5.90
CA GLY A 269 14.90 -12.00 -6.25
C GLY A 269 14.40 -12.93 -5.15
N LYS A 270 13.99 -12.39 -3.98
CA LYS A 270 13.49 -13.17 -2.83
C LYS A 270 12.02 -12.87 -2.57
N GLY A 271 11.25 -13.88 -2.18
CA GLY A 271 9.85 -13.66 -1.77
C GLY A 271 9.77 -12.76 -0.53
N LEU A 272 8.91 -11.75 -0.59
CA LEU A 272 8.64 -10.84 0.53
C LEU A 272 7.58 -11.43 1.44
N MET A 273 7.89 -11.57 2.74
CA MET A 273 6.89 -11.91 3.75
C MET A 273 6.17 -10.63 4.21
N VAL A 274 4.85 -10.62 4.10
CA VAL A 274 3.98 -9.54 4.58
C VAL A 274 3.18 -10.08 5.75
N ALA A 275 3.40 -9.51 6.93
CA ALA A 275 2.56 -9.78 8.10
C ALA A 275 1.21 -9.07 7.96
N PRO A 276 0.07 -9.73 8.22
CA PRO A 276 -1.19 -9.04 8.36
C PRO A 276 -1.15 -8.09 9.57
N ALA A 277 -1.77 -6.92 9.45
CA ALA A 277 -1.71 -5.84 10.45
C ALA A 277 -2.17 -6.22 11.88
N LYS A 278 -2.83 -7.38 12.04
CA LYS A 278 -3.37 -7.86 13.32
C LYS A 278 -2.62 -9.07 13.90
N ASP A 279 -1.70 -9.68 13.16
CA ASP A 279 -1.01 -10.90 13.60
C ASP A 279 0.33 -11.10 12.85
N GLU A 280 1.42 -10.64 13.44
CA GLU A 280 2.77 -10.76 12.87
C GLU A 280 3.22 -12.21 12.65
N SER A 281 2.60 -13.17 13.36
CA SER A 281 2.97 -14.59 13.26
C SER A 281 2.44 -15.28 11.99
N LYS A 282 1.52 -14.63 11.25
CA LYS A 282 0.87 -15.17 10.04
C LYS A 282 1.31 -14.49 8.76
N GLY A 283 2.62 -14.25 8.63
CA GLY A 283 3.18 -13.70 7.41
C GLY A 283 2.83 -14.57 6.20
N HIS A 284 2.44 -13.94 5.08
CA HIS A 284 2.26 -14.61 3.79
C HIS A 284 3.19 -13.97 2.75
N LEU A 285 3.52 -14.71 1.70
CA LEU A 285 4.30 -14.16 0.61
C LEU A 285 3.48 -13.14 -0.17
N GLN A 286 4.09 -11.99 -0.50
CA GLN A 286 3.42 -10.95 -1.28
C GLN A 286 3.12 -11.45 -2.70
N PRO A 287 1.84 -11.55 -3.11
CA PRO A 287 1.51 -11.92 -4.47
C PRO A 287 1.87 -10.79 -5.44
N SER A 288 2.04 -11.11 -6.72
CA SER A 288 2.08 -10.09 -7.77
C SER A 288 0.74 -9.36 -7.87
N PHE A 289 0.78 -8.04 -8.02
CA PHE A 289 -0.40 -7.18 -8.01
C PHE A 289 -0.32 -6.13 -9.11
N LEU A 290 -1.49 -5.64 -9.52
CA LEU A 290 -1.57 -4.60 -10.54
C LEU A 290 -1.17 -3.25 -9.96
N VAL A 291 -0.37 -2.52 -10.73
CA VAL A 291 -0.01 -1.11 -10.48
C VAL A 291 -0.42 -0.26 -11.66
N GLY A 292 -0.70 1.02 -11.41
CA GLY A 292 -0.98 1.97 -12.48
C GLY A 292 0.27 2.27 -13.28
N VAL A 293 0.12 2.42 -14.60
CA VAL A 293 1.17 2.98 -15.44
C VAL A 293 1.23 4.49 -15.18
N PRO A 294 2.40 5.04 -14.82
CA PRO A 294 2.55 6.46 -14.50
C PRO A 294 2.08 7.38 -15.66
#